data_AF-A0A8S9T7R9-F1
#
_entry.id   AF-A0A8S9T7R9-F1
#
_cell.length_a   1.000
_cell.length_b   1.000
_cell.length_c   1.000
_cell.angle_alpha   90.00
_cell.angle_beta   90.00
_cell.angle_gamma   90.00
#
_symmetry.space_group_name_H-M   'P 1'
#
loop_
_entity.id
_entity.type
_entity.pdbx_description
1 polymer ?
#
loop_
_entity_poly.entity_id
_entity_poly.type
_entity_poly.pdbx_seq_one_letter_code
_entity_poly.pdbx_strand_id
1 'polypeptide(L)'
;MTSYALMSATVYAALIAAGYIYMKALAALLENRGAGQVKKEDLKAAVVQVMNDKEAVQSIFNTAKESYTKADSDLSSLAQELGDLKQKMQQNAVTSEQIDAVGEIAAAEMAALQNDPPKTFKRLKNSGEWALENADQFELNLAAGALRIALGQ
;
A
#
# COMPACT_ATOMS: atom_id res chain seq x y z
N MET A 1 24.12 4.41 1.36
CA MET A 1 23.28 3.35 0.79
C MET A 1 21.96 3.96 0.38
N THR A 2 21.78 4.27 -0.91
CA THR A 2 20.48 4.66 -1.44
C THR A 2 19.53 3.48 -1.22
N SER A 3 18.58 3.64 -0.29
CA SER A 3 17.69 2.56 0.12
C SER A 3 16.94 2.03 -1.09
N TYR A 4 16.95 0.72 -1.30
CA TYR A 4 16.24 0.04 -2.40
C TYR A 4 14.76 0.47 -2.46
N ALA A 5 14.18 0.85 -1.31
CA ALA A 5 12.86 1.46 -1.21
C ALA A 5 12.71 2.73 -2.07
N LEU A 6 13.68 3.65 -2.03
CA LEU A 6 13.66 4.89 -2.81
C LEU A 6 13.75 4.62 -4.31
N MET A 7 14.57 3.64 -4.72
CA MET A 7 14.70 3.26 -6.13
C MET A 7 13.49 2.47 -6.65
N SER A 8 12.83 1.68 -5.80
CA SER A 8 11.56 1.02 -6.16
C SER A 8 10.40 2.01 -6.24
N ALA A 9 10.37 3.02 -5.35
CA ALA A 9 9.34 4.03 -5.30
C ALA A 9 9.38 4.97 -6.52
N THR A 10 10.57 5.35 -6.99
CA THR A 10 10.70 6.15 -8.21
C THR A 10 10.28 5.36 -9.46
N VAL A 11 10.58 4.06 -9.52
CA VAL A 11 10.16 3.19 -10.62
C VAL A 11 8.64 3.01 -10.64
N TYR A 12 8.00 2.82 -9.48
CA TYR A 12 6.54 2.70 -9.39
C TYR A 12 5.80 4.01 -9.69
N ALA A 13 6.27 5.14 -9.16
CA ALA A 13 5.67 6.44 -9.47
C ALA A 13 5.83 6.78 -10.97
N ALA A 14 6.96 6.41 -11.58
CA ALA A 14 7.17 6.53 -13.01
C ALA A 14 6.24 5.60 -13.81
N LEU A 15 5.95 4.39 -13.32
CA LEU A 15 5.02 3.44 -13.96
C LEU A 15 3.58 3.95 -13.94
N ILE A 16 3.12 4.47 -12.79
CA ILE A 16 1.78 5.06 -12.63
C ILE A 16 1.65 6.29 -13.52
N ALA A 17 2.67 7.16 -13.51
CA ALA A 17 2.69 8.35 -14.35
C ALA A 17 2.65 7.99 -15.84
N ALA A 18 3.46 7.01 -16.28
CA ALA A 18 3.46 6.53 -17.66
C ALA A 18 2.10 5.93 -18.06
N GLY A 19 1.47 5.16 -17.18
CA GLY A 19 0.14 4.59 -17.41
C GLY A 19 -0.94 5.65 -17.57
N TYR A 20 -0.92 6.68 -16.72
CA TYR A 20 -1.87 7.79 -16.80
C TYR A 20 -1.67 8.64 -18.06
N ILE A 21 -0.41 8.92 -18.43
CA ILE A 21 -0.08 9.61 -19.68
C ILE A 21 -0.60 8.82 -20.89
N TYR A 22 -0.44 7.49 -20.88
CA TYR A 22 -0.91 6.62 -21.95
C TYR A 22 -2.44 6.61 -22.06
N MET A 23 -3.15 6.52 -20.93
CA MET A 23 -4.62 6.61 -20.87
C MET A 23 -5.13 7.97 -21.35
N LYS A 24 -4.50 9.09 -20.93
CA LYS A 24 -4.89 10.44 -21.36
C LYS A 24 -4.63 10.65 -22.85
N ALA A 25 -3.53 10.13 -23.38
CA ALA A 25 -3.23 10.16 -24.80
C ALA A 25 -4.25 9.35 -25.62
N LEU A 26 -4.65 8.16 -25.14
CA LEU A 26 -5.69 7.36 -25.78
C LEU A 26 -7.07 8.02 -25.72
N ALA A 27 -7.43 8.64 -24.59
CA ALA A 27 -8.69 9.37 -24.44
C ALA A 27 -8.77 10.55 -25.42
N ALA A 28 -7.70 11.36 -25.52
CA ALA A 28 -7.62 12.48 -26.46
C ALA A 28 -7.68 12.03 -27.94
N LEU A 29 -7.17 10.83 -28.24
CA LEU A 29 -7.25 10.25 -29.58
C LEU A 29 -8.66 9.73 -29.91
N LEU A 30 -9.35 9.12 -28.94
CA LEU A 30 -10.71 8.62 -29.11
C LEU A 30 -11.76 9.73 -29.21
N GLU A 31 -11.55 10.86 -28.52
CA GLU A 31 -12.39 12.05 -28.65
C GLU A 31 -12.32 12.70 -30.05
N ASN A 32 -11.17 12.60 -30.72
CA ASN A 32 -10.94 13.21 -32.03
C ASN A 32 -11.06 12.24 -33.22
N ARG A 33 -10.94 10.91 -33.01
CA ARG A 33 -11.03 9.89 -34.07
C ARG A 33 -11.60 8.56 -33.55
N GLY A 34 -12.43 7.90 -34.37
CA GLY A 34 -12.97 6.58 -34.06
C GLY A 34 -11.88 5.50 -33.95
N ALA A 35 -12.11 4.50 -33.08
CA ALA A 35 -11.17 3.47 -32.63
C ALA A 35 -10.43 2.65 -33.72
N GLY A 36 -10.80 2.78 -35.00
CA GLY A 36 -10.16 2.10 -36.14
C GLY A 36 -9.12 2.93 -36.91
N GLN A 37 -8.89 4.20 -36.57
CA GLN A 37 -7.99 5.10 -37.33
C GLN A 37 -6.76 5.61 -36.55
N VAL A 38 -6.60 5.22 -35.29
CA VAL A 38 -5.49 5.67 -34.44
C VAL A 38 -4.20 4.98 -34.89
N LYS A 39 -3.30 5.73 -35.54
CA LYS A 39 -1.99 5.21 -35.95
C LYS A 39 -0.97 5.40 -34.84
N LYS A 40 0.14 4.65 -34.92
CA LYS A 40 1.25 4.71 -33.95
C LYS A 40 1.83 6.13 -33.84
N GLU A 41 1.82 6.87 -34.93
CA GLU A 41 2.31 8.26 -35.00
C GLU A 41 1.40 9.21 -34.21
N ASP A 42 0.08 9.01 -34.26
CA ASP A 42 -0.90 9.83 -33.55
C ASP A 42 -0.80 9.61 -32.03
N LEU A 43 -0.58 8.36 -31.60
CA LEU A 43 -0.32 8.02 -30.21
C LEU A 43 0.95 8.67 -29.68
N LYS A 44 2.04 8.62 -30.46
CA LYS A 44 3.31 9.27 -30.09
C LYS A 44 3.13 10.78 -29.94
N ALA A 45 2.39 11.42 -30.85
CA ALA A 45 2.12 12.85 -30.79
C ALA A 45 1.30 13.22 -29.55
N ALA A 46 0.25 12.45 -29.23
CA ALA A 46 -0.57 12.67 -28.05
C ALA A 46 0.23 12.49 -26.73
N VAL A 47 1.09 11.46 -26.66
CA VAL A 47 1.99 11.27 -25.51
C VAL A 47 2.96 12.45 -25.37
N VAL A 48 3.57 12.92 -26.46
CA VAL A 48 4.47 14.08 -26.44
C VAL A 48 3.75 15.35 -25.99
N GLN A 49 2.50 15.54 -26.41
CA GLN A 49 1.69 16.67 -25.97
C GLN A 49 1.42 16.63 -24.45
N VAL A 50 1.05 15.46 -23.92
CA VAL A 50 0.85 15.29 -22.47
C VAL A 50 2.17 15.46 -21.70
N MET A 51 3.31 15.01 -22.26
CA MET A 51 4.63 15.19 -21.64
C MET A 51 5.12 16.65 -21.65
N ASN A 52 4.73 17.44 -22.66
CA ASN A 52 5.06 18.86 -22.74
C ASN A 52 4.17 19.73 -21.85
N ASP A 53 3.00 19.23 -21.47
CA ASP A 53 2.14 19.84 -20.47
C ASP A 53 2.74 19.63 -19.06
N LYS A 54 3.65 20.54 -18.71
CA LYS A 54 4.41 20.50 -17.46
C LYS A 54 3.52 20.48 -16.22
N GLU A 55 2.37 21.16 -16.26
CA GLU A 55 1.41 21.19 -15.15
C GLU A 55 0.70 19.84 -14.99
N ALA A 56 0.24 19.24 -16.11
CA ALA A 56 -0.33 17.90 -16.07
C ALA A 56 0.69 16.86 -15.59
N VAL A 57 1.93 16.91 -16.07
CA VAL A 57 3.00 16.01 -15.61
C VAL A 57 3.27 16.19 -14.13
N GLN A 58 3.41 17.42 -13.64
CA GLN A 58 3.61 17.70 -12.22
C GLN A 58 2.46 17.20 -11.35
N SER A 59 1.22 17.42 -11.77
CA SER A 59 0.03 16.89 -11.09
C SER A 59 0.08 15.37 -11.01
N ILE A 60 0.39 14.67 -12.11
CA ILE A 60 0.46 13.21 -12.14
C ILE A 60 1.55 12.69 -11.20
N PHE A 61 2.72 13.32 -11.19
CA PHE A 61 3.80 12.97 -10.25
C PHE A 61 3.42 13.24 -8.80
N ASN A 62 2.73 14.34 -8.50
CA ASN A 62 2.27 14.67 -7.16
C ASN A 62 1.20 13.68 -6.69
N THR A 63 0.22 13.36 -7.52
CA THR A 63 -0.81 12.35 -7.21
C THR A 63 -0.20 10.97 -7.03
N ALA A 64 0.76 10.57 -7.88
CA ALA A 64 1.49 9.31 -7.72
C ALA A 64 2.32 9.30 -6.41
N LYS A 65 2.95 10.42 -6.07
CA LYS A 65 3.71 10.59 -4.82
C LYS A 65 2.80 10.53 -3.59
N GLU A 66 1.66 11.22 -3.61
CA GLU A 66 0.66 11.20 -2.53
C GLU A 66 0.08 9.80 -2.31
N SER A 67 -0.26 9.09 -3.39
CA SER A 67 -0.77 7.72 -3.32
C SER A 67 0.23 6.74 -2.68
N TYR A 68 1.54 6.92 -2.89
CA TYR A 68 2.56 6.07 -2.25
C TYR A 68 2.88 6.51 -0.81
N THR A 69 2.95 7.82 -0.55
CA THR A 69 3.25 8.35 0.80
C THR A 69 2.18 7.93 1.79
N LYS A 70 0.91 7.85 1.35
CA LYS A 70 -0.21 7.36 2.16
C LYS A 70 -0.10 5.86 2.45
N ALA A 71 0.26 5.04 1.46
CA ALA A 71 0.45 3.60 1.65
C ALA A 71 1.64 3.26 2.59
N ASP A 72 2.73 4.01 2.50
CA ASP A 72 3.92 3.87 3.36
C ASP A 72 3.66 4.40 4.79
N SER A 73 2.85 5.46 4.95
CA SER A 73 2.43 5.92 6.28
C SER A 73 1.48 4.96 6.97
N ASP A 74 0.53 4.36 6.24
CA ASP A 74 -0.48 3.48 6.81
C ASP A 74 0.13 2.17 7.36
N LEU A 75 1.12 1.60 6.66
CA LEU A 75 1.85 0.40 7.13
C LEU A 75 2.78 0.69 8.31
N SER A 76 3.44 1.85 8.31
CA SER A 76 4.30 2.26 9.42
C SER A 76 3.50 2.54 10.69
N SER A 77 2.35 3.22 10.57
CA SER A 77 1.43 3.44 11.70
C SER A 77 0.82 2.13 12.20
N LEU A 78 0.45 1.21 11.29
CA LEU A 78 0.02 -0.14 11.67
C LEU A 78 1.13 -0.89 12.42
N ALA A 79 2.39 -0.82 11.96
CA ALA A 79 3.51 -1.47 12.64
C ALA A 79 3.72 -0.96 14.06
N GLN A 80 3.61 0.35 14.28
CA GLN A 80 3.70 0.93 15.63
C GLN A 80 2.60 0.38 16.54
N GLU A 81 1.36 0.36 16.06
CA GLU A 81 0.23 -0.10 16.87
C GLU A 81 0.25 -1.62 17.11
N LEU A 82 0.77 -2.41 16.16
CA LEU A 82 1.06 -3.84 16.36
C LEU A 82 2.16 -4.07 17.40
N GLY A 83 3.15 -3.17 17.48
CA GLY A 83 4.17 -3.19 18.53
C GLY A 83 3.58 -2.97 19.91
N ASP A 84 2.64 -2.02 20.05
CA ASP A 84 1.90 -1.77 21.28
C ASP A 84 0.99 -2.96 21.65
N LEU A 85 0.28 -3.51 20.67
CA LEU A 85 -0.56 -4.70 20.84
C LEU A 85 0.27 -5.89 21.32
N LYS A 86 1.41 -6.16 20.69
CA LYS A 86 2.35 -7.22 21.07
C LYS A 86 2.79 -7.07 22.53
N GLN A 87 3.22 -5.88 22.94
CA GLN A 87 3.68 -5.66 24.32
C GLN A 87 2.56 -5.94 25.33
N LYS A 88 1.34 -5.48 25.06
CA LYS A 88 0.18 -5.70 25.94
C LYS A 88 -0.25 -7.17 25.96
N MET A 89 -0.30 -7.83 24.80
CA MET A 89 -0.60 -9.27 24.71
C MET A 89 0.45 -10.12 25.44
N GLN A 90 1.73 -9.76 25.33
CA GLN A 90 2.82 -10.49 25.99
C GLN A 90 2.71 -10.47 27.52
N GLN A 91 2.12 -9.42 28.10
CA GLN A 91 1.88 -9.32 29.55
C GLN A 91 0.75 -10.25 30.02
N ASN A 92 -0.18 -10.59 29.14
CA ASN A 92 -1.39 -11.37 29.44
C ASN A 92 -1.35 -12.80 28.89
N ALA A 93 -0.30 -13.17 28.14
CA ALA A 93 -0.16 -14.49 27.56
C ALA A 93 0.22 -15.54 28.62
N VAL A 94 -0.66 -16.51 28.83
CA VAL A 94 -0.47 -17.59 29.83
C VAL A 94 -0.41 -18.97 29.15
N THR A 95 -1.12 -19.14 28.03
CA THR A 95 -1.18 -20.41 27.30
C THR A 95 -0.24 -20.42 26.09
N SER A 96 0.14 -21.61 25.62
CA SER A 96 0.97 -21.74 24.41
C SER A 96 0.34 -21.08 23.18
N GLU A 97 -0.99 -21.19 23.02
CA GLU A 97 -1.71 -20.58 21.90
C GLU A 97 -1.65 -19.04 21.94
N GLN A 98 -1.74 -18.44 23.13
CA GLN A 98 -1.57 -17.00 23.31
C GLN A 98 -0.13 -16.55 23.05
N ILE A 99 0.86 -17.35 23.44
CA ILE A 99 2.27 -17.08 23.14
C ILE A 99 2.52 -17.15 21.63
N ASP A 100 1.94 -18.12 20.94
CA ASP A 100 2.03 -18.23 19.49
C ASP A 100 1.36 -17.03 18.80
N ALA A 101 0.21 -16.57 19.30
CA ALA A 101 -0.47 -15.37 18.82
C ALA A 101 0.40 -14.11 18.96
N VAL A 102 1.09 -13.92 20.10
CA VAL A 102 2.08 -12.84 20.28
C VAL A 102 3.21 -12.95 19.25
N GLY A 103 3.67 -14.17 18.98
CA GLY A 103 4.70 -14.44 17.97
C GLY A 103 4.25 -14.07 16.55
N GLU A 104 3.02 -14.39 16.18
CA GLU A 104 2.45 -14.02 14.88
C GLU A 104 2.22 -12.51 14.75
N ILE A 105 1.80 -11.81 15.82
CA ILE A 105 1.72 -10.33 15.84
C ILE A 105 3.11 -9.70 15.69
N ALA A 106 4.13 -10.21 16.38
CA ALA A 106 5.50 -9.74 16.21
C ALA A 106 6.02 -9.98 14.77
N ALA A 107 5.65 -11.10 14.15
CA ALA A 107 5.98 -11.38 12.76
C ALA A 107 5.22 -10.45 11.79
N ALA A 108 3.98 -10.07 12.10
CA ALA A 108 3.19 -9.12 11.34
C ALA A 108 3.77 -7.70 11.42
N GLU A 109 4.15 -7.24 12.61
CA GLU A 109 4.86 -5.97 12.84
C GLU A 109 6.13 -5.88 11.96
N MET A 110 6.96 -6.92 12.01
CA MET A 110 8.19 -6.97 11.20
C MET A 110 7.91 -6.96 9.69
N ALA A 111 6.84 -7.64 9.24
CA ALA A 111 6.43 -7.61 7.83
C ALA A 111 5.89 -6.23 7.42
N ALA A 112 5.15 -5.55 8.30
CA ALA A 112 4.66 -4.20 8.08
C ALA A 112 5.83 -3.20 7.97
N LEU A 113 6.84 -3.29 8.85
CA LEU A 113 8.06 -2.49 8.75
C LEU A 113 8.87 -2.75 7.47
N GLN A 114 8.74 -3.95 6.89
CA GLN A 114 9.37 -4.33 5.63
C GLN A 114 8.55 -3.91 4.40
N ASN A 115 7.43 -3.21 4.58
CA ASN A 115 6.50 -2.86 3.51
C ASN A 115 6.01 -4.10 2.72
N ASP A 116 5.73 -5.20 3.42
CA ASP A 116 5.20 -6.45 2.86
C ASP A 116 3.76 -6.72 3.34
N PRO A 117 2.75 -5.98 2.82
CA PRO A 117 1.36 -6.15 3.23
C PRO A 117 0.83 -7.58 3.08
N PRO A 118 1.06 -8.32 1.98
CA PRO A 118 0.59 -9.71 1.87
C PRO A 118 1.06 -10.60 3.02
N LYS A 119 2.33 -10.45 3.41
CA LYS A 119 2.89 -11.20 4.53
C LYS A 119 2.35 -10.70 5.86
N THR A 120 2.16 -9.40 6.04
CA THR A 120 1.53 -8.81 7.23
C THR A 120 0.14 -9.41 7.45
N PHE A 121 -0.76 -9.34 6.46
CA PHE A 121 -2.12 -9.86 6.59
C PHE A 121 -2.16 -11.39 6.77
N LYS A 122 -1.23 -12.13 6.16
CA LYS A 122 -1.09 -13.57 6.39
C LYS A 122 -0.75 -13.88 7.85
N ARG A 123 0.15 -13.11 8.46
CA ARG A 123 0.56 -13.26 9.87
C ARG A 123 -0.56 -12.84 10.82
N LEU A 124 -1.24 -11.72 10.54
CA LEU A 124 -2.43 -11.28 11.28
C LEU A 124 -3.56 -12.31 11.26
N LYS A 125 -3.72 -13.03 10.14
CA LYS A 125 -4.69 -14.12 10.08
C LYS A 125 -4.33 -15.28 11.01
N ASN A 126 -3.04 -15.56 11.19
CA ASN A 126 -2.56 -16.62 12.05
C ASN A 126 -2.58 -16.26 13.54
N SER A 127 -2.59 -14.98 13.90
CA SER A 127 -2.64 -14.55 15.31
C SER A 127 -3.99 -14.81 15.99
N GLY A 128 -5.04 -15.14 15.22
CA GLY A 128 -6.33 -15.60 15.74
C GLY A 128 -7.19 -14.53 16.39
N GLU A 129 -8.34 -14.96 16.93
CA GLU A 129 -9.35 -14.07 17.52
C GLU A 129 -8.88 -13.41 18.82
N TRP A 130 -8.04 -14.09 19.60
CA TRP A 130 -7.51 -13.52 20.84
C TRP A 130 -6.70 -12.23 20.60
N ALA A 131 -5.99 -12.13 19.48
CA ALA A 131 -5.30 -10.90 19.11
C ALA A 131 -6.29 -9.76 18.79
N LEU A 132 -7.41 -10.07 18.14
CA LEU A 132 -8.47 -9.10 17.86
C LEU A 132 -9.16 -8.61 19.14
N GLU A 133 -9.48 -9.53 20.05
CA GLU A 133 -10.06 -9.18 21.36
C GLU A 133 -9.16 -8.23 22.14
N ASN A 134 -7.85 -8.49 22.17
CA ASN A 134 -6.90 -7.59 22.83
C ASN A 134 -6.79 -6.24 22.11
N ALA A 135 -6.78 -6.23 20.77
CA ALA A 135 -6.74 -4.99 20.00
C ALA A 135 -7.95 -4.09 20.30
N ASP A 136 -9.14 -4.68 20.37
CA ASP A 136 -10.37 -3.96 20.73
C ASP A 136 -10.37 -3.51 22.18
N GLN A 137 -9.94 -4.37 23.11
CA GLN A 137 -9.84 -4.04 24.53
C GLN A 137 -8.91 -2.85 24.78
N PHE A 138 -7.85 -2.71 23.99
CA PHE A 138 -6.84 -1.68 24.15
C PHE A 138 -7.02 -0.47 23.22
N GLU A 139 -8.17 -0.39 22.53
CA GLU A 139 -8.56 0.68 21.61
C GLU A 139 -7.54 0.91 20.47
N LEU A 140 -6.90 -0.16 20.01
CA LEU A 140 -5.89 -0.15 18.96
C LEU A 140 -6.55 -0.27 17.59
N ASN A 141 -7.10 0.85 17.10
CA ASN A 141 -8.06 0.87 16.00
C ASN A 141 -7.50 0.40 14.63
N LEU A 142 -6.24 0.71 14.28
CA LEU A 142 -5.65 0.24 13.01
C LEU A 142 -5.33 -1.25 13.10
N ALA A 143 -4.77 -1.71 14.22
CA ALA A 143 -4.50 -3.12 14.48
C ALA A 143 -5.80 -3.94 14.48
N ALA A 144 -6.84 -3.47 15.17
CA ALA A 144 -8.16 -4.13 15.19
C ALA A 144 -8.80 -4.14 13.81
N GLY A 145 -8.74 -3.03 13.06
CA GLY A 145 -9.21 -2.97 11.67
C GLY A 145 -8.48 -3.94 10.76
N ALA A 146 -7.14 -4.01 10.86
CA ALA A 146 -6.33 -4.93 10.07
C ALA A 146 -6.58 -6.39 10.43
N LEU A 147 -6.78 -6.71 11.70
CA LEU A 147 -7.14 -8.05 12.18
C LEU A 147 -8.52 -8.49 11.68
N ARG A 148 -9.53 -7.61 11.72
CA ARG A 148 -10.86 -7.91 11.14
C ARG A 148 -10.77 -8.25 9.66
N ILE A 149 -10.06 -7.44 8.89
CA ILE A 149 -9.81 -7.71 7.46
C ILE A 149 -9.11 -9.06 7.26
N ALA A 150 -8.10 -9.38 8.08
CA ALA A 150 -7.35 -10.62 7.98
C ALA A 150 -8.18 -11.87 8.33
N LEU A 151 -9.09 -11.74 9.30
CA LEU A 151 -10.00 -12.78 9.76
C LEU A 151 -11.27 -12.90 8.91
N GLY A 152 -11.55 -11.90 8.06
CA GLY A 152 -12.71 -11.87 7.17
C GLY A 152 -13.99 -11.37 7.84
N GLN A 153 -13.86 -10.51 8.85
CA GLN A 153 -14.95 -9.86 9.58
C GLN A 153 -15.10 -8.39 9.18
#